data_AF-A0A1S2YP49-F1
#
_entry.id   AF-A0A1S2YP49-F1
#
_cell.length_a   1.000
_cell.length_b   1.000
_cell.length_c   1.000
_cell.angle_alpha   90.00
_cell.angle_beta   90.00
_cell.angle_gamma   90.00
#
_symmetry.space_group_name_H-M   'P 1'
#
loop_
_entity.id
_entity.type
_entity.pdbx_description
1 polymer ?
#
loop_
_entity_poly.entity_id
_entity_poly.type
_entity_poly.pdbx_seq_one_letter_code
_entity_poly.pdbx_strand_id
1 'polypeptide(L)'
;MGVTGRSFSVFCFTPSLPSRGRFCTVLAKKKDFQNNNNESQQKPFLLPLRVSNSNLARAAIGVFALGFIDAGYSGDWSRIGVITSQSEELLRLAAFLVVPICVLFIFLLPKEPNY
;
A
#
# COMPACT_ATOMS: atom_id res chain seq x y z
N MET A 1 -13.07 -36.82 34.89
CA MET A 1 -12.58 -35.47 34.54
C MET A 1 -12.12 -35.50 33.10
N GLY A 2 -12.87 -34.86 32.20
CA GLY A 2 -12.48 -34.71 30.80
C GLY A 2 -11.68 -33.42 30.64
N VAL A 3 -10.58 -33.50 29.88
CA VAL A 3 -9.97 -32.35 29.21
C VAL A 3 -9.46 -32.82 27.85
N THR A 4 -10.12 -32.29 26.84
CA THR A 4 -9.96 -32.51 25.41
C THR A 4 -8.74 -31.74 24.92
N GLY A 5 -7.70 -32.43 24.44
CA GLY A 5 -6.55 -31.83 23.76
C GLY A 5 -6.62 -32.10 22.26
N ARG A 6 -6.89 -31.06 21.47
CA ARG A 6 -7.07 -31.12 20.02
C ARG A 6 -5.75 -31.42 19.30
N SER A 7 -5.83 -32.41 18.40
CA SER A 7 -4.80 -32.90 17.50
C SER A 7 -4.24 -31.80 16.59
N PHE A 8 -2.92 -31.57 16.64
CA PHE A 8 -2.17 -30.84 15.61
C PHE A 8 -1.83 -31.80 14.46
N SER A 9 -2.55 -31.70 13.35
CA SER A 9 -2.21 -32.42 12.12
C SER A 9 -1.23 -31.58 11.31
N VAL A 10 0.03 -32.02 11.31
CA VAL A 10 1.08 -31.55 10.40
C VAL A 10 0.88 -32.27 9.08
N PHE A 11 0.37 -31.58 8.07
CA PHE A 11 0.32 -32.10 6.71
C PHE A 11 1.62 -31.76 5.98
N CYS A 12 2.59 -32.67 6.06
CA CYS A 12 3.64 -32.81 5.05
C CYS A 12 3.05 -33.53 3.84
N PHE A 13 2.87 -32.81 2.74
CA PHE A 13 2.65 -33.41 1.42
C PHE A 13 3.81 -33.01 0.50
N THR A 14 4.72 -33.95 0.27
CA THR A 14 5.32 -34.16 -1.06
C THR A 14 4.78 -35.52 -1.51
N PRO A 15 4.37 -35.68 -2.80
CA PRO A 15 5.38 -36.01 -3.81
C PRO A 15 5.07 -35.57 -5.26
N SER A 16 6.14 -35.63 -6.07
CA SER A 16 6.20 -35.99 -7.50
C SER A 16 5.44 -35.16 -8.56
N LEU A 17 6.23 -34.40 -9.33
CA LEU A 17 5.93 -33.99 -10.71
C LEU A 17 5.81 -35.21 -11.64
N PRO A 18 5.03 -35.14 -12.75
CA PRO A 18 5.69 -34.72 -13.99
C PRO A 18 4.83 -33.86 -14.94
N SER A 19 5.58 -33.14 -15.78
CA SER A 19 5.21 -32.67 -17.13
C SER A 19 4.70 -31.23 -17.29
N ARG A 20 5.62 -30.44 -17.87
CA ARG A 20 5.38 -29.50 -18.98
C ARG A 20 5.07 -28.04 -18.62
N GLY A 21 6.17 -27.32 -18.38
CA GLY A 21 6.24 -25.87 -18.52
C GLY A 21 7.67 -25.39 -18.29
N ARG A 22 8.54 -25.48 -19.30
CA ARG A 22 9.89 -24.88 -19.28
C ARG A 22 9.75 -23.38 -19.04
N PHE A 23 10.03 -22.91 -17.83
CA PHE A 23 10.48 -21.54 -17.64
C PHE A 23 12.00 -21.52 -17.79
N CYS A 24 12.45 -21.60 -19.04
CA CYS A 24 13.82 -21.20 -19.39
C CYS A 24 13.84 -19.67 -19.37
N THR A 25 14.43 -19.08 -18.34
CA THR A 25 14.84 -17.67 -18.38
C THR A 25 15.99 -17.55 -19.38
N VAL A 26 15.64 -17.28 -20.64
CA VAL A 26 16.62 -16.99 -21.69
C VAL A 26 17.19 -15.61 -21.41
N LEU A 27 18.37 -15.58 -20.80
CA LEU A 27 19.22 -14.40 -20.70
C LEU A 27 19.72 -14.05 -22.11
N ALA A 28 19.00 -13.18 -22.82
CA ALA A 28 19.45 -12.67 -24.10
C ALA A 28 20.61 -11.70 -23.88
N LYS A 29 21.78 -12.07 -24.42
CA LYS A 29 23.02 -11.28 -24.38
C LYS A 29 22.79 -9.92 -25.07
N LYS A 30 23.06 -8.84 -24.34
CA LYS A 30 23.08 -7.44 -24.80
C LYS A 30 23.79 -7.31 -26.14
N LYS A 31 23.08 -6.80 -27.15
CA LYS A 31 23.66 -6.34 -28.41
C LYS A 31 23.75 -4.82 -28.36
N ASP A 32 24.97 -4.32 -28.22
CA ASP A 32 25.28 -2.90 -28.34
C ASP A 32 25.11 -2.48 -29.80
N PHE A 33 24.15 -1.56 -30.04
CA PHE A 33 24.08 -0.76 -31.26
C PHE A 33 23.74 0.67 -30.86
N GLN A 34 24.73 1.54 -31.05
CA GLN A 34 24.67 2.99 -30.93
C GLN A 34 23.98 3.57 -32.18
N ASN A 35 22.91 4.38 -32.04
CA ASN A 35 22.72 5.65 -32.77
C ASN A 35 21.39 6.37 -32.40
N ASN A 36 21.53 7.62 -31.94
CA ASN A 36 20.73 8.81 -32.27
C ASN A 36 19.20 8.82 -32.09
N ASN A 37 18.71 9.57 -31.10
CA ASN A 37 17.99 10.86 -31.27
C ASN A 37 17.19 11.22 -30.00
N ASN A 38 17.04 12.53 -29.79
CA ASN A 38 16.56 13.17 -28.58
C ASN A 38 15.13 12.80 -28.21
N GLU A 39 14.93 11.94 -27.20
CA GLU A 39 13.70 11.92 -26.43
C GLU A 39 14.04 11.67 -24.96
N SER A 40 13.68 12.65 -24.13
CA SER A 40 13.75 12.63 -22.68
C SER A 40 13.10 11.35 -22.14
N GLN A 41 13.94 10.35 -21.83
CA GLN A 41 13.51 9.13 -21.16
C GLN A 41 13.07 9.45 -19.72
N GLN A 42 11.84 9.92 -19.56
CA GLN A 42 11.09 9.65 -18.35
C GLN A 42 10.66 8.19 -18.41
N LYS A 43 11.54 7.35 -17.86
CA LYS A 43 11.29 5.95 -17.52
C LYS A 43 9.87 5.83 -16.93
N PRO A 44 8.92 5.13 -17.58
CA PRO A 44 7.58 5.03 -17.05
C PRO A 44 7.63 4.20 -15.78
N PHE A 45 7.17 4.80 -14.69
CA PHE A 45 6.84 4.13 -13.44
C PHE A 45 5.98 2.89 -13.78
N LEU A 46 6.32 1.75 -13.20
CA LEU A 46 6.00 0.39 -13.69
C LEU A 46 4.50 -0.01 -13.73
N LEU A 47 3.56 0.93 -13.70
CA LEU A 47 2.12 0.73 -13.90
C LEU A 47 1.52 1.96 -14.60
N PRO A 48 0.92 1.86 -15.81
CA PRO A 48 0.20 2.97 -16.44
C PRO A 48 -1.19 3.12 -15.78
N LEU A 49 -1.20 3.39 -14.48
CA LEU A 49 -2.42 3.67 -13.73
C LEU A 49 -2.82 5.14 -14.02
N ARG A 50 -3.60 5.33 -15.08
CA ARG A 50 -4.15 6.62 -15.48
C ARG A 50 -5.29 6.99 -14.52
N VAL A 51 -4.93 7.47 -13.34
CA VAL A 51 -5.88 7.97 -12.34
C VAL A 51 -6.07 9.47 -12.55
N SER A 52 -7.31 9.96 -12.45
CA SER A 52 -7.55 11.41 -12.49
C SER A 52 -6.90 12.09 -11.28
N ASN A 53 -6.39 13.31 -11.46
CA ASN A 53 -5.77 14.08 -10.38
C ASN A 53 -6.73 14.26 -9.18
N SER A 54 -8.03 14.41 -9.45
CA SER A 54 -9.07 14.48 -8.41
C SER A 54 -9.19 13.22 -7.56
N ASN A 55 -9.13 12.04 -8.17
CA ASN A 55 -9.20 10.78 -7.43
C ASN A 55 -7.90 10.53 -6.65
N LEU A 56 -6.75 10.91 -7.21
CA LEU A 56 -5.48 10.87 -6.50
C LEU A 56 -5.50 11.80 -5.27
N ALA A 57 -6.01 13.02 -5.42
CA ALA A 57 -6.16 13.96 -4.31
C ALA A 57 -7.10 13.43 -3.22
N ARG A 58 -8.26 12.88 -3.59
CA ARG A 58 -9.18 12.25 -2.63
C ARG A 58 -8.53 11.07 -1.91
N ALA A 59 -7.78 10.24 -2.62
CA ALA A 59 -7.04 9.13 -2.03
C ALA A 59 -5.97 9.63 -1.06
N ALA A 60 -5.19 10.64 -1.43
CA ALA A 60 -4.19 11.24 -0.57
C ALA A 60 -4.79 11.82 0.72
N ILE A 61 -5.91 12.54 0.61
CA ILE A 61 -6.65 13.07 1.77
C ILE A 61 -7.19 11.93 2.65
N GLY A 62 -7.73 10.88 2.04
CA GLY A 62 -8.22 9.71 2.77
C GLY A 62 -7.12 8.98 3.54
N VAL A 63 -5.97 8.73 2.90
CA VAL A 63 -4.80 8.11 3.55
C VAL A 63 -4.24 9.00 4.65
N PHE A 64 -4.20 10.32 4.43
CA PHE A 64 -3.79 11.28 5.44
C PHE A 64 -4.70 11.23 6.68
N ALA A 65 -6.03 11.24 6.49
CA ALA A 65 -6.99 11.12 7.60
C ALA A 65 -6.87 9.77 8.33
N LEU A 66 -6.70 8.68 7.59
CA LEU A 66 -6.51 7.35 8.15
C LEU A 66 -5.23 7.26 8.99
N GLY A 67 -4.16 7.95 8.58
CA GLY A 67 -2.92 8.03 9.34
C GLY A 67 -3.08 8.70 10.70
N PHE A 68 -3.97 9.70 10.83
CA PHE A 68 -4.29 10.28 12.14
C PHE A 68 -5.01 9.29 13.07
N ILE A 69 -5.90 8.47 12.52
CA ILE A 69 -6.60 7.43 13.30
C ILE A 69 -5.59 6.37 13.74
N ASP A 70 -4.77 5.87 12.82
CA ASP A 70 -3.74 4.88 13.12
C ASP A 70 -2.74 5.40 14.16
N ALA A 71 -2.21 6.61 13.98
CA ALA A 71 -1.26 7.21 14.91
C ALA A 71 -1.85 7.49 16.31
N GLY A 72 -3.13 7.90 16.36
CA GLY A 72 -3.79 8.28 17.61
C GLY A 72 -4.48 7.14 18.36
N TYR A 73 -4.75 5.99 17.72
CA TYR A 73 -5.48 4.87 18.34
C TYR A 73 -4.71 3.55 18.40
N SER A 74 -3.58 3.41 17.71
CA SER A 74 -2.86 2.13 17.69
C SER A 74 -2.16 1.81 19.02
N GLY A 75 -1.78 2.80 19.84
CA GLY A 75 -1.09 2.58 21.12
C GLY A 75 0.33 2.02 21.01
N ASP A 76 0.66 1.40 19.88
CA ASP A 76 1.97 0.82 19.60
C ASP A 76 3.01 1.91 19.29
N TRP A 77 2.60 3.06 18.77
CA TRP A 77 3.50 4.18 18.47
C TRP A 77 4.17 4.74 19.73
N SER A 78 3.43 4.84 20.84
CA SER A 78 4.01 5.23 22.13
C SER A 78 4.81 4.11 22.79
N ARG A 79 4.44 2.84 22.59
CA ARG A 79 5.19 1.67 23.10
C ARG A 79 6.54 1.47 22.42
N ILE A 80 6.62 1.69 21.11
CA ILE A 80 7.87 1.65 20.34
C ILE A 80 8.76 2.85 20.69
N GLY A 81 8.17 3.92 21.25
CA GLY A 81 8.88 5.13 21.66
C GLY A 81 9.15 6.10 20.52
N VAL A 82 8.45 5.98 19.39
CA VAL A 82 8.52 6.95 18.28
C VAL A 82 7.87 8.27 18.67
N ILE A 83 6.78 8.19 19.46
CA ILE A 83 6.03 9.34 19.98
C ILE A 83 5.81 9.18 21.49
N THR A 84 5.51 10.26 22.20
CA THR A 84 5.16 10.19 23.63
C THR A 84 3.69 9.83 23.81
N SER A 85 3.31 9.25 24.96
CA SER A 85 1.90 8.97 25.28
C SER A 85 1.03 10.23 25.23
N GLN A 86 1.55 11.37 25.67
CA GLN A 86 0.85 12.64 25.58
C GLN A 86 0.57 13.05 24.12
N SER A 87 1.54 12.86 23.23
CA SER A 87 1.32 13.16 21.82
C SER A 87 0.33 12.21 21.15
N GLU A 88 0.26 10.95 21.58
CA GLU A 88 -0.76 9.99 21.13
C GLU A 88 -2.17 10.46 21.53
N GLU A 89 -2.35 10.93 22.76
CA GLU A 89 -3.62 11.51 23.21
C GLU A 89 -4.00 12.77 22.41
N LEU A 90 -3.02 13.63 22.09
CA LEU A 90 -3.24 14.80 21.23
C LEU A 90 -3.60 14.40 19.80
N LEU A 91 -2.95 13.38 19.23
CA LEU A 91 -3.28 12.82 17.91
C LEU A 91 -4.69 12.24 17.90
N ARG A 92 -5.09 11.54 18.97
CA ARG A 92 -6.43 11.02 19.15
C ARG A 92 -7.48 12.13 19.19
N LEU A 93 -7.21 13.22 19.90
CA LEU A 93 -8.07 14.40 19.94
C LEU A 93 -8.11 15.10 18.57
N ALA A 94 -6.96 15.27 17.93
CA ALA A 94 -6.85 15.87 16.61
C ALA A 94 -7.62 15.05 15.56
N ALA A 95 -7.68 13.72 15.67
CA ALA A 95 -8.45 12.88 14.76
C ALA A 95 -9.95 13.25 14.76
N PHE A 96 -10.53 13.66 15.89
CA PHE A 96 -11.92 14.12 15.93
C PHE A 96 -12.17 15.40 15.13
N LEU A 97 -11.14 16.20 14.87
CA LEU A 97 -11.22 17.42 14.08
C LEU A 97 -10.75 17.20 12.63
N VAL A 98 -9.61 16.55 12.45
CA VAL A 98 -8.96 16.36 11.14
C VAL A 98 -9.78 15.42 10.26
N VAL A 99 -10.27 14.29 10.78
CA VAL A 99 -11.04 13.32 10.00
C VAL A 99 -12.30 13.94 9.38
N PRO A 100 -13.19 14.63 10.11
CA PRO A 100 -14.36 15.24 9.50
C PRO A 100 -13.99 16.34 8.49
N ILE A 101 -12.94 17.13 8.73
CA ILE A 101 -12.45 18.12 7.76
C ILE A 101 -11.97 17.44 6.47
N CYS A 102 -11.22 16.35 6.57
CA CYS A 102 -10.78 15.57 5.42
C CYS A 102 -11.96 14.97 4.65
N VAL A 103 -12.96 14.44 5.35
CA VAL A 103 -14.20 13.94 4.73
C VAL A 103 -14.92 15.07 3.97
N LEU A 104 -15.03 16.26 4.56
CA LEU A 104 -15.59 17.44 3.88
C LEU A 104 -14.81 17.77 2.61
N PHE A 105 -13.47 17.80 2.65
CA PHE A 105 -12.66 18.07 1.46
C PHE A 105 -12.80 17.02 0.37
N ILE A 106 -12.94 15.73 0.72
CA ILE A 106 -13.19 14.67 -0.27
C ILE A 106 -14.49 14.94 -1.04
N PHE A 107 -15.53 15.38 -0.35
CA PHE A 107 -16.81 15.75 -0.97
C PHE A 107 -16.74 17.07 -1.75
N LEU A 108 -15.96 18.03 -1.28
CA LEU A 108 -15.83 19.35 -1.89
C LEU A 108 -14.98 19.33 -3.17
N LEU A 109 -14.06 18.38 -3.29
CA LEU A 109 -13.21 18.23 -4.46
C LEU A 109 -14.06 17.93 -5.71
N PRO A 110 -13.90 18.70 -6.80
CA PRO A 110 -14.63 18.47 -8.03
C PRO A 110 -14.24 17.11 -8.64
N LYS A 111 -15.21 16.45 -9.26
CA LYS A 111 -14.96 15.25 -10.04
C LYS A 111 -14.51 15.69 -11.43
N GLU A 112 -13.31 15.26 -11.83
CA GLU A 112 -12.85 15.46 -13.21
C GLU A 112 -13.81 14.74 -14.17
N PRO A 113 -14.20 15.36 -15.29
CA PRO A 113 -14.97 14.67 -16.32
C PRO A 113 -14.11 13.55 -16.90
N ASN A 114 -14.65 12.33 -16.96
CA ASN A 114 -14.03 11.26 -17.72
C ASN A 114 -14.25 11.60 -19.21
N TYR A 115 -13.19 12.05 -19.90
CA TYR A 115 -13.19 12.26 -21.34
C TYR A 115 -12.72 10.99 -22.06
#